data_AF-A0A351BMF9-F1
#
_entry.id   AF-A0A351BMF9-F1
#
_cell.length_a   1.000
_cell.length_b   1.000
_cell.length_c   1.000
_cell.angle_alpha   90.00
_cell.angle_beta   90.00
_cell.angle_gamma   90.00
#
_symmetry.space_group_name_H-M   'P 1'
#
loop_
_entity.id
_entity.type
_entity.pdbx_description
1 polymer ?
#
loop_
_entity_poly.entity_id
_entity_poly.type
_entity_poly.pdbx_seq_one_letter_code
_entity_poly.pdbx_strand_id
1 'polypeptide(L)'
;TAERLLSALSASYHFEEHECFVSASIGLSMFPEDAADAGALMRNADSAMYRAKDHGKNAFRFFTADLARHAARRLTLEAGLRRAIESGELTVHYQPQIDFADQRVIGAEALVRWNSNGDVVEPVEFIPVAEQSNLIIALDEWVLGEVCRQIAAWDQRGVAPVRISVNISARHFRKEGM
;
A
#
# COMPACT_ATOMS: atom_id res chain seq x y z
N THR A 1 20.77 17.98 17.87
CA THR A 1 20.81 16.99 16.77
C THR A 1 19.48 16.26 16.74
N ALA A 2 19.09 15.70 15.61
CA ALA A 2 17.83 14.95 15.49
C ALA A 2 17.76 13.76 16.45
N GLU A 3 18.89 13.09 16.70
CA GLU A 3 19.03 12.02 17.70
C GLU A 3 18.66 12.48 19.11
N ARG A 4 19.09 13.68 19.52
CA ARG A 4 18.72 14.25 20.82
C ARG A 4 17.21 14.49 20.94
N LEU A 5 16.56 14.93 19.86
CA LEU A 5 15.10 15.13 19.85
C LEU A 5 14.36 13.80 19.89
N LEU A 6 14.78 12.80 19.12
CA LEU A 6 14.19 11.46 19.18
C LEU A 6 14.36 10.84 20.57
N SER A 7 15.54 10.95 21.17
CA SER A 7 15.80 10.45 22.52
C SER A 7 14.92 11.13 23.56
N ALA A 8 14.73 12.45 23.46
CA ALA A 8 13.83 13.17 24.35
C ALA A 8 12.36 12.78 24.17
N LEU A 9 11.92 12.54 22.92
CA LEU A 9 10.54 12.15 22.58
C LEU A 9 10.24 10.67 22.85
N SER A 10 11.27 9.82 22.92
CA SER A 10 11.16 8.39 23.24
C SER A 10 11.18 8.10 24.74
N ALA A 11 11.30 9.13 25.58
CA ALA A 11 11.19 8.98 27.03
C ALA A 11 9.77 8.50 27.41
N SER A 12 9.65 7.85 28.57
CA SER A 12 8.32 7.53 29.09
C SER A 12 7.68 8.77 29.70
N TYR A 13 6.38 8.92 29.46
CA TYR A 13 5.57 10.02 29.96
C TYR A 13 4.53 9.47 30.91
N HIS A 14 4.45 10.05 32.10
CA HIS A 14 3.47 9.67 33.10
C HIS A 14 2.23 10.53 32.94
N PHE A 15 1.10 9.89 32.63
CA PHE A 15 -0.22 10.49 32.61
C PHE A 15 -1.08 9.79 33.67
N GLU A 16 -1.25 10.45 34.82
CA GLU A 16 -1.86 9.86 36.03
C GLU A 16 -1.11 8.57 36.45
N GLU A 17 -1.82 7.45 36.58
CA GLU A 17 -1.27 6.13 36.95
C GLU A 17 -0.72 5.34 35.75
N HIS A 18 -0.69 5.93 34.55
CA HIS A 18 -0.29 5.24 33.33
C HIS A 18 1.03 5.76 32.78
N GLU A 19 1.93 4.83 32.45
CA GLU A 19 3.15 5.11 31.71
C GLU A 19 2.91 4.96 30.21
N CYS A 20 3.17 6.02 29.44
CA CYS A 20 3.00 6.06 28.00
C CYS A 20 4.34 6.22 27.30
N PHE A 21 4.52 5.49 26.20
CA PHE A 21 5.67 5.63 25.31
C PHE A 21 5.23 6.30 24.01
N VAL A 22 5.91 7.39 23.63
CA VAL A 22 5.68 8.09 22.37
C VAL A 22 6.83 7.77 21.42
N SER A 23 6.53 7.67 20.13
CA SER A 23 7.55 7.61 19.08
C SER A 23 7.36 8.79 18.14
N ALA A 24 8.46 9.29 17.59
CA ALA A 24 8.44 10.40 16.65
C ALA A 24 9.07 10.00 15.31
N SER A 25 8.72 10.70 14.24
CA SER A 25 9.41 10.57 12.96
C SER A 25 9.78 11.98 12.53
N ILE A 26 11.06 12.21 12.24
CA ILE A 26 11.59 13.55 12.00
C ILE A 26 12.13 13.62 10.57
N GLY A 27 11.65 14.59 9.79
CA GLY A 27 12.21 14.92 8.49
C GLY A 27 13.12 16.14 8.58
N LEU A 28 14.26 16.09 7.89
CA LEU A 28 15.25 17.15 7.87
C LEU A 28 15.41 17.67 6.44
N SER A 29 15.52 18.99 6.28
CA SER A 29 15.75 19.67 5.01
C SER A 29 16.74 20.82 5.26
N MET A 30 17.74 20.95 4.40
CA MET A 30 18.90 21.81 4.56
C MET A 30 18.85 22.98 3.58
N PHE A 31 18.96 24.20 4.09
CA PHE A 31 19.19 25.38 3.25
C PHE A 31 20.70 25.59 3.04
N PRO A 32 21.16 25.94 1.83
CA PRO A 32 20.41 26.05 0.57
C PRO A 32 20.37 24.75 -0.26
N GLU A 33 20.95 23.67 0.24
CA GLU A 33 21.20 22.42 -0.48
C GLU A 33 19.92 21.75 -1.01
N ASP A 34 18.87 21.71 -0.20
CA ASP A 34 17.61 21.05 -0.52
C ASP A 34 16.59 22.01 -1.16
N ALA A 35 16.65 23.30 -0.83
CA ALA A 35 15.84 24.35 -1.44
C ALA A 35 16.31 25.77 -1.07
N ALA A 36 15.99 26.73 -1.94
CA ALA A 36 16.31 28.14 -1.74
C ALA A 36 15.17 28.98 -1.12
N ASP A 37 13.96 28.41 -0.97
CA ASP A 37 12.80 29.08 -0.37
C ASP A 37 12.18 28.27 0.77
N ALA A 38 11.55 28.97 1.71
CA ALA A 38 10.98 28.37 2.92
C ALA A 38 9.85 27.36 2.60
N GLY A 39 9.03 27.64 1.59
CA GLY A 39 7.93 26.77 1.21
C GLY A 39 8.42 25.42 0.68
N ALA A 40 9.44 25.43 -0.17
CA ALA A 40 10.09 24.22 -0.66
C ALA A 40 10.83 23.47 0.45
N LEU A 41 11.55 24.16 1.34
CA LEU A 41 12.20 23.52 2.49
C LEU A 41 11.19 22.78 3.38
N MET A 42 10.02 23.37 3.65
CA MET A 42 8.95 22.74 4.42
C MET A 42 8.40 21.50 3.73
N ARG A 43 8.12 21.55 2.42
CA ARG A 43 7.65 20.37 1.65
C ARG A 43 8.68 19.24 1.63
N ASN A 44 9.96 19.59 1.53
CA ASN A 44 11.06 18.63 1.54
C ASN A 44 11.21 17.95 2.91
N ALA A 45 11.13 18.72 3.99
CA ALA A 45 11.16 18.18 5.35
C ALA A 45 9.96 17.26 5.61
N ASP A 46 8.76 17.63 5.16
CA ASP A 46 7.56 16.79 5.29
C ASP A 46 7.70 15.46 4.52
N SER A 47 8.23 15.52 3.29
CA SER A 47 8.52 14.32 2.48
C SER A 47 9.50 13.37 3.18
N ALA A 48 10.56 13.92 3.79
CA ALA A 48 11.53 13.14 4.56
C ALA A 48 10.90 12.53 5.84
N MET A 49 9.99 13.25 6.49
CA MET A 49 9.27 12.77 7.68
C MET A 49 8.36 11.58 7.36
N TYR A 50 7.59 11.65 6.27
CA TYR A 50 6.75 10.52 5.83
C TYR A 50 7.58 9.26 5.56
N ARG A 51 8.77 9.41 4.98
CA ARG A 51 9.69 8.29 4.76
C ARG A 51 10.28 7.73 6.06
N ALA A 52 10.55 8.58 7.04
CA ALA A 52 10.92 8.14 8.39
C ALA A 52 9.78 7.34 9.06
N LYS A 53 8.51 7.68 8.80
CA LYS A 53 7.35 6.89 9.24
C LYS A 53 7.29 5.50 8.61
N ASP A 54 7.54 5.39 7.30
CA ASP A 54 7.44 4.13 6.57
C ASP A 54 8.53 3.11 6.95
N HIS A 55 9.73 3.57 7.34
CA HIS A 55 10.89 2.71 7.63
C HIS A 55 11.03 2.33 9.12
N GLY A 56 9.93 2.25 9.86
CA GLY A 56 9.91 1.64 11.21
C GLY A 56 9.55 2.56 12.37
N LYS A 57 9.16 3.82 12.11
CA LYS A 57 8.90 4.84 13.16
C LYS A 57 10.12 5.04 14.09
N ASN A 58 10.08 6.03 14.98
CA ASN A 58 11.22 6.41 15.83
C ASN A 58 12.56 6.69 15.11
N ALA A 59 12.50 7.35 13.96
CA ALA A 59 13.67 7.61 13.13
C ALA A 59 13.68 9.04 12.59
N PHE A 60 14.85 9.49 12.14
CA PHE A 60 14.98 10.70 11.34
C PHE A 60 15.54 10.38 9.95
N ARG A 61 15.17 11.19 8.96
CA ARG A 61 15.69 11.12 7.59
C ARG A 61 15.97 12.51 7.06
N PHE A 62 17.11 12.66 6.39
CA PHE A 62 17.38 13.81 5.56
C PHE A 62 16.59 13.71 4.27
N PHE A 63 16.17 14.86 3.76
CA PHE A 63 15.65 14.95 2.42
C PHE A 63 16.71 14.53 1.41
N THR A 64 16.24 13.88 0.34
CA THR A 64 16.98 13.67 -0.89
C THR A 64 15.98 13.84 -2.03
N ALA A 65 16.45 14.27 -3.20
CA ALA A 65 15.58 14.39 -4.38
C ALA A 65 14.87 13.06 -4.73
N ASP A 66 15.49 11.93 -4.41
CA ASP A 66 14.93 10.60 -4.55
C ASP A 66 13.75 10.36 -3.58
N LEU A 67 13.87 10.80 -2.32
CA LEU A 67 12.78 10.75 -1.33
C LEU A 67 11.59 11.60 -1.76
N ALA A 68 11.81 12.79 -2.34
CA ALA A 68 10.75 13.64 -2.88
C ALA A 68 9.95 12.94 -3.98
N ARG A 69 10.67 12.35 -4.95
CA ARG A 69 10.09 11.63 -6.09
C ARG A 69 9.25 10.45 -5.62
N HIS A 70 9.78 9.73 -4.65
CA HIS A 70 9.12 8.59 -4.03
C HIS A 70 7.84 8.96 -3.27
N ALA A 71 7.87 10.06 -2.49
CA ALA A 71 6.68 10.55 -1.79
C ALA A 71 5.61 11.02 -2.79
N ALA A 72 6.01 11.77 -3.82
CA ALA A 72 5.11 12.21 -4.89
C ALA A 72 4.47 11.01 -5.62
N ARG A 73 5.28 10.01 -6.01
CA ARG A 73 4.78 8.79 -6.67
C ARG A 73 3.77 8.06 -5.80
N ARG A 74 4.01 7.94 -4.49
CA ARG A 74 3.06 7.32 -3.56
C ARG A 74 1.72 8.06 -3.52
N LEU A 75 1.73 9.39 -3.42
CA LEU A 75 0.50 10.19 -3.45
C LEU A 75 -0.27 10.02 -4.76
N THR A 76 0.44 9.99 -5.89
CA THR A 76 -0.14 9.72 -7.21
C THR A 76 -0.78 8.33 -7.26
N LEU A 77 -0.09 7.31 -6.75
CA LEU A 77 -0.60 5.94 -6.69
C LEU A 77 -1.82 5.82 -5.77
N GLU A 78 -1.83 6.48 -4.61
CA GLU A 78 -2.97 6.44 -3.69
C GLU A 78 -4.22 7.07 -4.31
N ALA A 79 -4.08 8.28 -4.88
CA ALA A 79 -5.18 8.97 -5.55
C ALA A 79 -5.64 8.22 -6.81
N GLY A 80 -4.71 7.62 -7.56
CA GLY A 80 -4.98 6.77 -8.71
C GLY A 80 -5.76 5.52 -8.32
N LEU A 81 -5.29 4.79 -7.31
CA LEU A 81 -5.88 3.53 -6.88
C LEU A 81 -7.30 3.71 -6.34
N ARG A 82 -7.53 4.79 -5.59
CA ARG A 82 -8.89 5.14 -5.12
C ARG A 82 -9.86 5.29 -6.29
N ARG A 83 -9.46 6.00 -7.34
CA ARG A 83 -10.27 6.13 -8.56
C ARG A 83 -10.41 4.78 -9.27
N ALA A 84 -9.33 4.03 -9.42
CA ALA A 84 -9.31 2.76 -10.13
C ALA A 84 -10.30 1.72 -9.57
N ILE A 85 -10.45 1.68 -8.25
CA ILE A 85 -11.44 0.84 -7.54
C ILE A 85 -12.87 1.23 -7.93
N GLU A 86 -13.14 2.52 -8.12
CA GLU A 86 -14.46 3.06 -8.48
C GLU A 86 -14.75 3.04 -9.98
N SER A 87 -13.72 3.20 -10.83
CA SER A 87 -13.86 3.54 -12.26
C SER A 87 -13.38 2.46 -13.23
N GLY A 88 -13.08 1.24 -12.77
CA GLY A 88 -12.83 0.09 -13.64
C GLY A 88 -11.46 0.04 -14.33
N GLU A 89 -10.44 0.70 -13.77
CA GLU A 89 -9.04 0.59 -14.22
C GLU A 89 -8.34 -0.69 -13.72
N LEU A 90 -9.03 -1.45 -12.89
CA LEU A 90 -8.55 -2.72 -12.35
C LEU A 90 -9.09 -3.89 -13.17
N THR A 91 -8.26 -4.93 -13.33
CA THR A 91 -8.65 -6.21 -13.90
C THR A 91 -8.10 -7.36 -13.06
N VAL A 92 -8.65 -8.56 -13.23
CA VAL A 92 -8.15 -9.78 -12.58
C VAL A 92 -7.60 -10.71 -13.66
N HIS A 93 -6.32 -11.06 -13.53
CA HIS A 93 -5.70 -12.11 -14.33
C HIS A 93 -5.78 -13.45 -13.57
N TYR A 94 -5.88 -14.56 -14.29
CA TYR A 94 -5.97 -15.89 -13.70
C TYR A 94 -4.75 -16.71 -14.10
N GLN A 95 -3.91 -17.06 -13.12
CA GLN A 95 -2.75 -17.92 -13.33
C GLN A 95 -3.12 -19.39 -13.05
N PRO A 96 -3.07 -20.30 -14.04
CA PRO A 96 -3.42 -21.70 -13.82
C PRO A 96 -2.49 -22.38 -12.81
N GLN A 97 -3.08 -23.22 -11.97
CA GLN A 97 -2.39 -24.15 -11.08
C GLN A 97 -2.48 -25.55 -11.67
N ILE A 98 -1.33 -26.20 -11.88
CA ILE A 98 -1.22 -27.48 -12.59
C ILE A 98 -0.80 -28.58 -11.62
N ASP A 99 -1.47 -29.73 -11.66
CA ASP A 99 -0.97 -30.95 -11.03
C ASP A 99 0.17 -31.52 -11.88
N PHE A 100 1.35 -31.71 -11.28
CA PHE A 100 2.52 -32.24 -11.98
C PHE A 100 2.39 -33.71 -12.38
N ALA A 101 1.55 -34.49 -11.68
CA ALA A 101 1.42 -35.92 -11.95
C ALA A 101 0.70 -36.20 -13.28
N ASP A 102 -0.36 -35.45 -13.58
CA ASP A 102 -1.21 -35.65 -14.75
C ASP A 102 -1.33 -34.43 -15.68
N GLN A 103 -0.60 -33.34 -15.38
CA GLN A 103 -0.57 -32.07 -16.11
C GLN A 103 -1.93 -31.39 -16.26
N ARG A 104 -2.88 -31.69 -15.36
CA ARG A 104 -4.21 -31.08 -15.40
C ARG A 104 -4.27 -29.78 -14.61
N VAL A 105 -5.09 -28.85 -15.09
CA VAL A 105 -5.44 -27.64 -14.34
C VAL A 105 -6.30 -28.04 -13.15
N ILE A 106 -5.81 -27.79 -11.94
CA ILE A 106 -6.52 -28.06 -10.68
C ILE A 106 -7.13 -26.80 -10.04
N GLY A 107 -6.75 -25.63 -10.55
CA GLY A 107 -7.22 -24.35 -10.03
C GLY A 107 -6.63 -23.18 -10.81
N ALA A 108 -6.94 -21.97 -10.35
CA ALA A 108 -6.23 -20.77 -10.78
C ALA A 108 -6.09 -19.78 -9.63
N GLU A 109 -5.01 -19.01 -9.63
CA GLU A 109 -4.84 -17.88 -8.73
C GLU A 109 -5.33 -16.59 -9.40
N ALA A 110 -6.21 -15.87 -8.72
CA ALA A 110 -6.70 -14.57 -9.12
C ALA A 110 -5.69 -13.48 -8.69
N LEU A 111 -5.15 -12.77 -9.68
CA LEU A 111 -4.11 -11.79 -9.51
C LEU A 111 -4.58 -10.45 -10.06
N VAL A 112 -4.78 -9.47 -9.17
CA VAL A 112 -5.19 -8.12 -9.56
C VAL A 112 -4.12 -7.43 -10.40
N ARG A 113 -4.56 -6.69 -11.41
CA ARG A 113 -3.76 -5.86 -12.29
C ARG A 113 -4.36 -4.47 -12.32
N TRP A 114 -3.50 -3.48 -12.39
CA TRP A 114 -3.92 -2.09 -12.51
C TRP A 114 -3.29 -1.47 -13.75
N ASN A 115 -4.13 -0.95 -14.64
CA ASN A 115 -3.72 -0.15 -15.77
C ASN A 115 -4.26 1.28 -15.57
N SER A 116 -3.36 2.22 -15.28
CA SER A 116 -3.75 3.62 -15.10
C SER A 116 -3.42 4.42 -16.35
N ASN A 117 -4.45 4.82 -17.10
CA ASN A 117 -4.33 5.63 -18.32
C ASN A 117 -3.34 5.07 -19.37
N GLY A 118 -3.25 3.74 -19.50
CA GLY A 118 -2.36 3.08 -20.46
C GLY A 118 -1.05 2.57 -19.86
N ASP A 119 -0.69 3.00 -18.65
CA ASP A 119 0.49 2.54 -17.94
C ASP A 119 0.15 1.37 -17.00
N VAL A 120 0.90 0.28 -17.14
CA VAL A 120 0.80 -0.86 -16.22
C VAL A 120 1.46 -0.48 -14.90
N VAL A 121 0.71 -0.60 -13.81
CA VAL A 121 1.22 -0.42 -12.45
C VAL A 121 1.36 -1.79 -11.81
N GLU A 122 2.59 -2.16 -11.47
CA GLU A 122 2.88 -3.48 -10.91
C GLU A 122 2.29 -3.64 -9.49
N PRO A 123 1.80 -4.84 -9.12
CA PRO A 123 1.30 -5.11 -7.76
C PRO A 123 2.27 -4.72 -6.64
N VAL A 124 3.57 -4.91 -6.87
CA VAL A 124 4.61 -4.52 -5.90
C VAL A 124 4.65 -3.02 -5.62
N GLU A 125 4.18 -2.18 -6.54
CA GLU A 125 4.08 -0.73 -6.34
C GLU A 125 2.82 -0.33 -5.58
N PHE A 126 1.65 -0.84 -5.98
CA PHE A 126 0.37 -0.33 -5.46
C PHE A 126 -0.19 -1.09 -4.26
N ILE A 127 0.14 -2.37 -4.07
CA ILE A 127 -0.34 -3.13 -2.90
C ILE A 127 0.16 -2.52 -1.58
N PRO A 128 1.45 -2.15 -1.43
CA PRO A 128 1.91 -1.48 -0.21
C PRO A 128 1.20 -0.14 0.04
N VAL A 129 0.90 0.61 -1.04
CA VAL A 129 0.16 1.87 -0.93
C VAL A 129 -1.27 1.61 -0.47
N ALA A 130 -1.93 0.59 -1.01
CA ALA A 130 -3.26 0.17 -0.59
C ALA A 130 -3.29 -0.19 0.90
N GLU A 131 -2.30 -0.94 1.37
CA GLU A 131 -2.17 -1.32 2.78
C GLU A 131 -1.95 -0.11 3.67
N GLN A 132 -1.04 0.80 3.31
CA GLN A 132 -0.72 1.98 4.12
C GLN A 132 -1.88 2.99 4.18
N SER A 133 -2.70 3.07 3.13
CA SER A 133 -3.84 4.00 3.01
C SER A 133 -5.19 3.40 3.40
N ASN A 134 -5.24 2.16 3.89
CA ASN A 134 -6.47 1.39 4.14
C ASN A 134 -7.34 1.10 2.90
N LEU A 135 -6.93 1.50 1.70
CA LEU A 135 -7.62 1.15 0.46
C LEU A 135 -7.58 -0.37 0.17
N ILE A 136 -6.69 -1.11 0.82
CA ILE A 136 -6.57 -2.57 0.65
C ILE A 136 -7.88 -3.31 0.95
N ILE A 137 -8.69 -2.83 1.90
CA ILE A 137 -9.97 -3.48 2.23
C ILE A 137 -10.94 -3.34 1.06
N ALA A 138 -11.08 -2.13 0.51
CA ALA A 138 -11.92 -1.87 -0.66
C ALA A 138 -11.40 -2.59 -1.92
N LEU A 139 -10.08 -2.70 -2.07
CA LEU A 139 -9.47 -3.47 -3.14
C LEU A 139 -9.78 -4.97 -3.01
N ASP A 140 -9.64 -5.55 -1.82
CA ASP A 140 -9.96 -6.96 -1.55
C ASP A 140 -11.45 -7.24 -1.84
N GLU A 141 -12.36 -6.37 -1.39
CA GLU A 141 -13.79 -6.46 -1.67
C GLU A 141 -14.10 -6.39 -3.18
N TRP A 142 -13.42 -5.49 -3.90
CA TRP A 142 -13.54 -5.37 -5.35
C TRP A 142 -13.07 -6.64 -6.07
N VAL A 143 -11.89 -7.17 -5.70
CA VAL A 143 -11.32 -8.39 -6.30
C VAL A 143 -12.24 -9.59 -6.05
N LEU A 144 -12.75 -9.75 -4.83
CA LEU A 144 -13.71 -10.82 -4.51
C LEU A 144 -14.98 -10.72 -5.35
N GLY A 145 -15.53 -9.52 -5.48
CA GLY A 145 -16.70 -9.27 -6.33
C GLY A 145 -16.44 -9.65 -7.80
N GLU A 146 -15.29 -9.28 -8.34
CA GLU A 146 -14.93 -9.60 -9.72
C GLU A 146 -14.70 -11.10 -9.94
N VAL A 147 -14.01 -11.77 -9.00
CA VAL A 147 -13.81 -13.22 -9.05
C VAL A 147 -15.14 -13.96 -9.02
N CYS A 148 -16.07 -13.57 -8.14
CA CYS A 148 -17.41 -14.16 -8.10
C CYS A 148 -18.18 -13.96 -9.41
N ARG A 149 -18.12 -12.77 -10.01
CA ARG A 149 -18.71 -12.50 -11.33
C ARG A 149 -18.11 -13.40 -12.41
N GLN A 150 -16.79 -13.55 -12.42
CA GLN A 150 -16.10 -14.38 -13.41
C GLN A 150 -16.44 -15.87 -13.26
N ILE A 151 -16.54 -16.38 -12.03
CA ILE A 151 -16.96 -17.75 -11.76
C ILE A 151 -18.38 -18.00 -12.28
N ALA A 152 -19.32 -17.08 -12.01
CA ALA A 152 -20.68 -17.20 -12.53
C ALA A 152 -20.73 -17.14 -14.07
N ALA A 153 -19.89 -16.31 -14.70
CA ALA A 153 -19.80 -16.24 -16.15
C ALA A 153 -19.21 -17.52 -16.77
N TRP A 154 -18.27 -18.18 -16.10
CA TRP A 154 -17.74 -19.47 -16.53
C TRP A 154 -18.75 -20.60 -16.39
N ASP A 155 -19.50 -20.63 -15.28
CA ASP A 155 -20.58 -21.59 -15.06
C ASP A 155 -21.65 -21.52 -16.15
N GLN A 156 -22.10 -20.29 -16.49
CA GLN A 156 -23.05 -20.07 -17.58
C GLN A 156 -22.54 -20.51 -18.96
N ARG A 157 -21.22 -20.58 -19.15
CA ARG A 157 -20.58 -21.05 -20.39
C ARG A 157 -20.29 -22.56 -20.39
N GLY A 158 -20.67 -23.27 -19.33
CA GLY A 158 -20.43 -24.71 -19.18
C GLY A 158 -18.96 -25.07 -18.93
N VAL A 159 -18.15 -24.12 -18.44
CA VAL A 159 -16.79 -24.41 -17.99
C VAL A 159 -16.88 -25.25 -16.72
N ALA A 160 -16.11 -26.33 -16.66
CA ALA A 160 -16.06 -27.19 -15.48
C ALA A 160 -15.70 -26.37 -14.23
N PRO A 161 -16.26 -26.67 -13.04
CA PRO A 161 -15.92 -25.94 -11.82
C PRO A 161 -14.42 -25.94 -11.56
N VAL A 162 -13.82 -24.75 -11.48
CA VAL A 162 -12.39 -24.55 -11.18
C VAL A 162 -12.26 -23.88 -9.82
N ARG A 163 -11.36 -24.39 -8.97
CA ARG A 163 -11.02 -23.73 -7.72
C ARG A 163 -10.25 -22.44 -8.01
N ILE A 164 -10.75 -21.32 -7.52
CA ILE A 164 -10.07 -20.02 -7.63
C ILE A 164 -9.52 -19.61 -6.27
N SER A 165 -8.22 -19.32 -6.22
CA SER A 165 -7.53 -18.78 -5.05
C SER A 165 -7.47 -17.26 -5.14
N VAL A 166 -7.78 -16.55 -4.05
CA VAL A 166 -7.73 -15.09 -3.98
C VAL A 166 -6.82 -14.68 -2.82
N ASN A 167 -5.92 -13.74 -3.07
CA ASN A 167 -5.06 -13.16 -2.03
C ASN A 167 -5.82 -12.04 -1.32
N ILE A 168 -5.91 -12.13 0.01
CA ILE A 168 -6.64 -11.18 0.86
C ILE A 168 -5.71 -10.69 1.95
N SER A 169 -5.71 -9.38 2.21
CA SER A 169 -4.85 -8.78 3.23
C SER A 169 -5.29 -9.19 4.64
N ALA A 170 -4.33 -9.36 5.54
CA ALA A 170 -4.60 -9.58 6.96
C ALA A 170 -5.44 -8.44 7.60
N ARG A 171 -5.46 -7.24 7.01
CA ARG A 171 -6.31 -6.13 7.45
C ARG A 171 -7.80 -6.40 7.19
N HIS A 172 -8.15 -7.06 6.10
CA HIS A 172 -9.52 -7.42 5.77
C HIS A 172 -10.12 -8.35 6.82
N PHE A 173 -9.37 -9.37 7.26
CA PHE A 173 -9.79 -10.31 8.30
C PHE A 173 -9.96 -9.71 9.70
N ARG A 174 -9.41 -8.52 9.95
CA ARG A 174 -9.55 -7.81 11.24
C ARG A 174 -10.74 -6.86 11.28
N LYS A 175 -11.44 -6.65 10.16
CA LYS A 175 -12.70 -5.91 10.14
C LYS A 175 -13.73 -6.77 10.88
N GLU A 176 -14.14 -6.36 12.08
CA GLU A 176 -15.17 -7.05 12.86
C GLU A 176 -16.44 -7.20 12.01
N GLY A 177 -16.96 -8.43 11.87
CA GLY A 177 -18.24 -8.70 11.20
C GLY A 177 -18.24 -9.69 10.02
N MET A 178 -17.28 -10.62 9.93
CA MET A 178 -17.52 -11.91 9.27
C MET A 178 -17.84 -12.98 10.30
#